data_AF-A0A9N8DP18-F1
#
_entry.id   AF-A0A9N8DP18-F1
#
_cell.length_a   1.000
_cell.length_b   1.000
_cell.length_c   1.000
_cell.angle_alpha   90.00
_cell.angle_beta   90.00
_cell.angle_gamma   90.00
#
_symmetry.space_group_name_H-M   'P 1'
#
loop_
_entity.id
_entity.type
_entity.pdbx_description
1 polymer ?
#
loop_
_entity_poly.entity_id
_entity_poly.type
_entity_poly.pdbx_seq_one_letter_code
_entity_poly.pdbx_strand_id
1 'polypeptide(L)'
;MSKETAADILIKNTTTSLTRKTVDDPTTIRIMVLVSTTSGSRRQLSNQERSIAMLEALGIPFETLNCAMPEYREERDIYFELSGVQGDYPQFFLIKPSAEDDDKKTTYLGQFDDMEGCNERSNLPKESLKESDVTWDSIMGTTDTYNNKGFNPGEGAVDDDDDSVGSGGGGIYADL
;
A
#
# COMPACT_ATOMS: atom_id res chain seq x y z
N MET A 1 -39.45 2.29 2.76
CA MET A 1 -38.03 2.44 3.16
C MET A 1 -37.32 1.16 2.77
N SER A 2 -36.51 1.20 1.71
CA SER A 2 -35.73 0.03 1.26
C SER A 2 -34.67 -0.26 2.32
N LYS A 3 -34.63 -1.50 2.84
CA LYS A 3 -33.57 -1.92 3.76
C LYS A 3 -32.37 -2.31 2.91
N GLU A 4 -31.31 -1.51 2.96
CA GLU A 4 -30.02 -1.89 2.37
C GLU A 4 -29.52 -3.18 3.03
N THR A 5 -29.16 -4.16 2.20
CA THR A 5 -28.63 -5.44 2.69
C THR A 5 -27.16 -5.27 3.03
N ALA A 6 -26.62 -6.04 3.97
CA ALA A 6 -25.18 -6.05 4.26
C ALA A 6 -24.33 -6.33 3.01
N ALA A 7 -24.86 -7.11 2.05
CA ALA A 7 -24.23 -7.33 0.75
C ALA A 7 -24.19 -6.06 -0.12
N ASP A 8 -25.24 -5.24 -0.09
CA ASP A 8 -25.29 -3.97 -0.84
C ASP A 8 -24.32 -2.94 -0.25
N ILE A 9 -24.19 -2.91 1.08
CA ILE A 9 -23.23 -2.06 1.79
C ILE A 9 -21.79 -2.50 1.49
N LEU A 10 -21.54 -3.81 1.50
CA LEU A 10 -20.24 -4.37 1.16
C LEU A 10 -19.86 -4.02 -0.28
N ILE A 11 -20.75 -4.25 -1.25
CA ILE A 11 -20.52 -3.91 -2.66
C ILE A 11 -20.29 -2.41 -2.85
N LYS A 12 -21.03 -1.53 -2.16
CA LYS A 12 -20.84 -0.07 -2.25
C LYS A 12 -19.50 0.38 -1.68
N ASN A 13 -19.08 -0.16 -0.54
CA ASN A 13 -17.78 0.16 0.05
C ASN A 13 -16.63 -0.40 -0.79
N THR A 14 -16.78 -1.63 -1.32
CA THR A 14 -15.85 -2.26 -2.27
C THR A 14 -15.71 -1.45 -3.57
N THR A 15 -16.83 -0.97 -4.12
CA THR A 15 -16.84 -0.15 -5.34
C THR A 15 -16.13 1.19 -5.12
N THR A 16 -16.24 1.76 -3.93
CA THR A 16 -15.61 3.05 -3.59
C THR A 16 -14.08 2.93 -3.54
N SER A 17 -13.54 1.87 -2.94
CA SER A 17 -12.09 1.63 -2.86
C SER A 17 -11.45 1.26 -4.21
N LEU A 18 -12.21 0.60 -5.10
CA LEU A 18 -11.77 0.20 -6.45
C LEU A 18 -12.01 1.28 -7.53
N THR A 19 -12.48 2.46 -7.14
CA THR A 19 -12.54 3.61 -8.07
C THR A 19 -11.14 4.14 -8.38
N ARG A 20 -11.00 4.82 -9.52
CA ARG A 20 -9.72 5.40 -9.95
C ARG A 20 -9.18 6.35 -8.89
N LYS A 21 -8.04 6.00 -8.31
CA LYS A 21 -7.22 6.84 -7.44
C LYS A 21 -6.05 7.35 -8.28
N THR A 22 -5.78 8.64 -8.20
CA THR A 22 -4.63 9.28 -8.86
C THR A 22 -3.70 9.85 -7.80
N VAL A 23 -2.41 9.96 -8.13
CA VAL A 23 -1.43 10.68 -7.32
C VAL A 23 -1.27 12.07 -7.90
N ASP A 24 -1.42 13.11 -7.06
CA ASP A 24 -1.48 14.50 -7.50
C ASP A 24 -0.17 15.00 -8.12
N ASP A 25 0.96 14.55 -7.59
CA ASP A 25 2.29 14.88 -8.11
C ASP A 25 2.76 13.82 -9.12
N PRO A 26 2.83 14.16 -10.42
CA PRO A 26 3.26 13.22 -11.44
C PRO A 26 4.73 12.81 -11.30
N THR A 27 5.53 13.56 -10.54
CA THR A 27 6.95 13.29 -10.27
C THR A 27 7.17 12.34 -9.10
N THR A 28 6.11 11.88 -8.45
CA THR A 28 6.21 10.89 -7.36
C THR A 28 6.33 9.46 -7.91
N ILE A 29 7.31 8.70 -7.41
CA ILE A 29 7.40 7.25 -7.61
C ILE A 29 6.17 6.61 -6.99
N ARG A 30 5.46 5.77 -7.74
CA ARG A 30 4.18 5.21 -7.29
C ARG A 30 3.89 3.87 -7.91
N ILE A 31 2.97 3.15 -7.30
CA ILE A 31 2.45 1.88 -7.80
C ILE A 31 1.16 2.13 -8.59
N MET A 32 1.07 1.66 -9.82
CA MET A 32 -0.20 1.52 -10.53
C MET A 32 -0.75 0.12 -10.26
N VAL A 33 -2.00 0.06 -9.78
CA VAL A 33 -2.72 -1.18 -9.50
C VAL A 33 -3.85 -1.34 -10.51
N LEU A 34 -3.76 -2.38 -11.34
CA LEU A 34 -4.89 -2.75 -12.18
C LEU A 34 -5.93 -3.50 -11.37
N VAL A 35 -7.15 -2.99 -11.40
CA VAL A 35 -8.31 -3.58 -10.73
C VAL A 35 -9.45 -3.77 -11.71
N SER A 36 -10.46 -4.54 -11.31
CA SER A 36 -11.69 -4.75 -12.07
C SER A 36 -12.86 -4.91 -11.11
N THR A 37 -13.80 -3.96 -11.18
CA THR A 37 -15.05 -4.02 -10.40
C THR A 37 -16.02 -5.06 -10.91
N THR A 38 -15.81 -5.61 -12.11
CA THR A 38 -16.67 -6.64 -12.72
C THR A 38 -16.00 -8.01 -12.73
N SER A 39 -14.92 -8.22 -11.96
CA SER A 39 -14.35 -9.55 -11.82
C SER A 39 -15.40 -10.49 -11.21
N GLY A 40 -15.81 -11.52 -11.98
CA GLY A 40 -16.71 -12.56 -11.49
C GLY A 40 -16.10 -13.48 -10.43
N SER A 41 -14.82 -13.28 -10.11
CA SER A 41 -14.07 -14.08 -9.14
C SER A 41 -14.02 -13.39 -7.78
N ARG A 42 -14.68 -13.99 -6.78
CA ARG A 42 -14.60 -13.53 -5.38
C ARG A 42 -13.16 -13.49 -4.86
N ARG A 43 -12.32 -14.43 -5.32
CA ARG A 43 -10.89 -14.45 -4.96
C ARG A 43 -10.18 -13.21 -5.46
N GLN A 44 -10.36 -12.85 -6.73
CA GLN A 44 -9.74 -11.64 -7.28
C GLN A 44 -10.28 -10.38 -6.60
N LEU A 45 -11.58 -10.29 -6.30
CA LEU A 45 -12.13 -9.17 -5.53
C LEU A 45 -11.45 -9.04 -4.16
N SER A 46 -11.36 -10.13 -3.40
CA SER A 46 -10.70 -10.14 -2.09
C SER A 46 -9.21 -9.79 -2.18
N ASN A 47 -8.50 -10.29 -3.20
CA ASN A 47 -7.09 -9.98 -3.41
C ASN A 47 -6.89 -8.49 -3.71
N GLN A 48 -7.73 -7.89 -4.55
CA GLN A 48 -7.67 -6.46 -4.86
C GLN A 48 -7.90 -5.60 -3.62
N GLU A 49 -8.91 -5.93 -2.81
CA GLU A 49 -9.20 -5.24 -1.54
C GLU A 49 -8.01 -5.32 -0.57
N ARG A 50 -7.47 -6.53 -0.37
CA ARG A 50 -6.31 -6.74 0.51
C ARG A 50 -5.09 -5.95 0.04
N SER A 51 -4.83 -5.90 -1.27
CA SER A 51 -3.72 -5.15 -1.82
C SER A 51 -3.85 -3.65 -1.64
N ILE A 52 -5.05 -3.09 -1.85
CA ILE A 52 -5.29 -1.66 -1.61
C ILE A 52 -5.09 -1.34 -0.13
N ALA A 53 -5.70 -2.12 0.76
CA ALA A 53 -5.55 -1.93 2.21
C ALA A 53 -4.08 -2.00 2.66
N MET A 54 -3.31 -2.92 2.08
CA MET A 54 -1.88 -3.06 2.35
C MET A 54 -1.09 -1.80 1.93
N LEU A 55 -1.28 -1.31 0.71
CA LEU A 55 -0.57 -0.11 0.23
C LEU A 55 -0.97 1.14 1.04
N GLU A 56 -2.24 1.26 1.44
CA GLU A 56 -2.71 2.34 2.30
C GLU A 56 -2.12 2.29 3.71
N ALA A 57 -2.05 1.09 4.31
CA ALA A 57 -1.46 0.90 5.63
C ALA A 57 0.02 1.26 5.66
N LEU A 58 0.75 0.94 4.58
CA LEU A 58 2.17 1.24 4.42
C LEU A 58 2.45 2.70 4.00
N GLY A 59 1.42 3.47 3.65
CA GLY A 59 1.59 4.82 3.12
C GLY A 59 2.29 4.89 1.76
N ILE A 60 2.31 3.78 1.01
CA ILE A 60 2.94 3.72 -0.31
C ILE A 60 2.06 4.50 -1.31
N PRO A 61 2.61 5.45 -2.08
CA PRO A 61 1.84 6.14 -3.12
C PRO A 61 1.38 5.16 -4.21
N PHE A 62 0.08 5.16 -4.50
CA PHE A 62 -0.48 4.32 -5.56
C PHE A 62 -1.66 4.95 -6.30
N GLU A 63 -1.84 4.50 -7.54
CA GLU A 63 -2.97 4.75 -8.41
C GLU A 63 -3.71 3.45 -8.71
N THR A 64 -4.99 3.55 -9.05
CA THR A 64 -5.79 2.40 -9.47
C THR A 64 -6.36 2.65 -10.86
N LEU A 65 -6.28 1.64 -11.74
CA LEU A 65 -6.94 1.65 -13.04
C LEU A 65 -8.02 0.58 -13.05
N ASN A 66 -9.29 0.98 -13.17
CA ASN A 66 -10.40 0.04 -13.25
C ASN A 66 -10.57 -0.47 -14.69
N CYS A 67 -9.99 -1.64 -14.97
CA CYS A 67 -9.97 -2.30 -16.27
C CYS A 67 -11.34 -2.80 -16.76
N ALA A 68 -12.37 -2.75 -15.91
CA ALA A 68 -13.76 -3.00 -16.31
C ALA A 68 -14.38 -1.83 -17.06
N MET A 69 -13.83 -0.61 -16.91
CA MET A 69 -14.38 0.61 -17.49
C MET A 69 -13.94 0.74 -18.97
N PRO A 70 -14.89 0.86 -19.93
CA PRO A 70 -14.57 0.93 -21.35
C PRO A 70 -13.65 2.10 -21.74
N GLU A 71 -13.75 3.22 -21.03
CA GLU A 71 -12.94 4.43 -21.26
C GLU A 71 -11.45 4.23 -20.99
N TYR A 72 -11.07 3.20 -20.24
CA TYR A 72 -9.67 2.86 -19.94
C TYR A 72 -9.14 1.71 -20.80
N ARG A 73 -9.85 1.35 -21.87
CA ARG A 73 -9.49 0.23 -22.74
C ARG A 73 -8.07 0.36 -23.28
N GLU A 74 -7.73 1.51 -23.87
CA GLU A 74 -6.41 1.73 -24.48
C GLU A 74 -5.30 1.67 -23.43
N GLU A 75 -5.47 2.38 -22.30
CA GLU A 75 -4.52 2.38 -21.19
C GLU A 75 -4.32 0.97 -20.60
N ARG A 76 -5.42 0.23 -20.39
CA ARG A 76 -5.39 -1.17 -19.93
C ARG A 76 -4.63 -2.07 -20.90
N ASP A 77 -4.89 -1.94 -22.21
CA ASP A 77 -4.31 -2.82 -23.21
C ASP A 77 -2.77 -2.65 -23.24
N ILE A 78 -2.24 -1.44 -22.97
CA ILE A 78 -0.79 -1.19 -22.79
C ILE A 78 -0.24 -1.98 -21.58
N TYR A 79 -0.92 -1.93 -20.43
CA TYR A 79 -0.45 -2.67 -19.25
C TYR A 79 -0.55 -4.19 -19.42
N PHE A 80 -1.53 -4.68 -20.17
CA PHE A 80 -1.63 -6.10 -20.53
C PHE A 80 -0.50 -6.54 -21.46
N GLU A 81 -0.10 -5.69 -22.39
CA GLU A 81 1.07 -5.95 -23.23
C GLU A 81 2.36 -5.99 -22.39
N LEU A 82 2.52 -5.05 -21.45
CA LEU A 82 3.68 -4.99 -20.55
C LEU A 82 3.79 -6.19 -19.61
N SER A 83 2.68 -6.66 -19.05
CA SER A 83 2.68 -7.80 -18.11
C SER A 83 2.64 -9.16 -18.82
N GLY A 84 2.10 -9.21 -20.04
CA GLY A 84 1.71 -10.46 -20.70
C GLY A 84 0.53 -11.18 -20.04
N VAL A 85 -0.15 -10.56 -19.06
CA VAL A 85 -1.24 -11.17 -18.28
C VAL A 85 -2.54 -10.41 -18.49
N GLN A 86 -3.58 -11.11 -18.95
CA GLN A 86 -4.91 -10.53 -19.18
C GLN A 86 -5.95 -11.08 -18.22
N GLY A 87 -6.80 -10.20 -17.69
CA GLY A 87 -7.99 -10.59 -16.94
C GLY A 87 -7.73 -11.23 -15.57
N ASP A 88 -6.50 -11.15 -15.06
CA ASP A 88 -6.16 -11.56 -13.70
C ASP A 88 -5.74 -10.35 -12.87
N TYR A 89 -6.38 -10.16 -11.72
CA TYR A 89 -6.29 -8.96 -10.90
C TYR A 89 -6.13 -9.33 -9.42
N PRO A 90 -5.43 -8.51 -8.62
CA PRO A 90 -4.72 -7.29 -9.01
C PRO A 90 -3.42 -7.54 -9.78
N GLN A 91 -2.98 -6.55 -10.57
CA GLN A 91 -1.64 -6.48 -11.15
C GLN A 91 -0.96 -5.19 -10.74
N PHE A 92 0.36 -5.24 -10.52
CA PHE A 92 1.13 -4.13 -9.98
C PHE A 92 2.22 -3.68 -10.95
N PHE A 93 2.31 -2.37 -11.12
CA PHE A 93 3.33 -1.74 -11.94
C PHE A 93 3.99 -0.61 -11.17
N LEU A 94 5.31 -0.54 -11.21
CA LEU A 94 6.07 0.59 -10.68
C LEU A 94 6.14 1.67 -11.75
N ILE A 95 5.64 2.86 -11.43
CA ILE A 95 5.81 4.06 -12.25
C ILE A 95 6.92 4.89 -11.62
N LYS A 96 8.05 5.00 -12.33
CA LYS A 96 9.10 5.97 -11.99
C LYS A 96 8.97 7.22 -12.87
N PRO A 97 9.06 8.42 -12.28
CA PRO A 97 9.18 9.65 -13.06
C PRO A 97 10.50 9.61 -13.84
N SER A 98 10.45 9.91 -15.13
CA SER A 98 11.66 10.20 -15.91
C SER A 98 11.82 11.72 -15.97
N ALA A 99 13.03 12.23 -15.72
CA ALA A 99 13.34 13.65 -15.81
C ALA A 99 13.50 14.14 -17.27
N GLU A 100 13.55 13.21 -18.23
CA GLU A 100 13.63 13.51 -19.66
C GLU A 100 12.46 12.83 -20.38
N ASP A 101 11.83 13.60 -21.26
CA ASP A 101 10.47 13.51 -21.83
C ASP A 101 10.11 12.25 -22.65
N ASP A 102 10.80 11.12 -22.50
CA ASP A 102 10.41 9.87 -23.16
C ASP A 102 10.31 8.73 -22.15
N ASP A 103 9.09 8.19 -22.06
CA ASP A 103 8.69 7.00 -21.32
C ASP A 103 8.79 7.07 -19.79
N LYS A 104 7.61 7.23 -19.15
CA LYS A 104 7.37 6.76 -17.78
C LYS A 104 7.91 5.34 -17.69
N LYS A 105 9.04 5.13 -17.01
CA LYS A 105 9.64 3.81 -16.87
C LYS A 105 8.72 2.94 -16.02
N THR A 106 7.79 2.29 -16.70
CA THR A 106 6.76 1.44 -16.12
C THR A 106 7.33 0.03 -16.07
N THR A 107 7.43 -0.52 -14.88
CA THR A 107 7.97 -1.87 -14.66
C THR A 107 6.89 -2.75 -14.06
N TYR A 108 6.61 -3.89 -14.69
CA TYR A 108 5.72 -4.88 -14.10
C TYR A 108 6.35 -5.50 -12.86
N LEU A 109 5.62 -5.53 -11.75
CA LEU A 109 6.08 -6.06 -10.46
C LEU A 109 5.52 -7.45 -10.15
N GLY A 110 4.39 -7.82 -10.75
CA GLY A 110 3.73 -9.09 -10.48
C GLY A 110 2.25 -8.93 -10.14
N GLN A 111 1.71 -9.98 -9.51
CA GLN A 111 0.32 -10.10 -9.08
C GLN A 111 0.21 -10.11 -7.55
N PHE A 112 -0.94 -10.54 -7.03
CA PHE A 112 -1.22 -10.56 -5.60
C PHE A 112 -0.16 -11.32 -4.78
N ASP A 113 0.12 -12.57 -5.15
CA ASP A 113 1.02 -13.45 -4.38
C ASP A 113 2.45 -12.88 -4.34
N ASP A 114 2.89 -12.22 -5.41
CA ASP A 114 4.21 -11.55 -5.47
C ASP A 114 4.28 -10.39 -4.48
N MET A 115 3.22 -9.58 -4.39
CA MET A 115 3.18 -8.43 -3.48
C MET A 115 2.98 -8.85 -2.02
N GLU A 116 2.24 -9.93 -1.76
CA GLU A 116 2.14 -10.52 -0.42
C GLU A 116 3.51 -11.02 0.04
N GLY A 117 4.23 -11.76 -0.81
CA GLY A 117 5.59 -12.20 -0.53
C GLY A 117 6.57 -11.04 -0.35
N CYS A 118 6.44 -9.96 -1.14
CA CYS A 118 7.23 -8.75 -0.96
C CYS A 118 6.98 -8.10 0.42
N ASN A 119 5.71 -8.01 0.82
CA ASN A 119 5.32 -7.46 2.10
C ASN A 119 5.82 -8.30 3.28
N GLU A 120 5.72 -9.62 3.20
CA GLU A 120 6.26 -10.52 4.23
C GLU A 120 7.76 -10.35 4.40
N ARG A 121 8.52 -10.33 3.29
CA ARG A 121 9.98 -10.16 3.32
C ARG A 121 10.40 -8.79 3.83
N SER A 122 9.65 -7.74 3.50
CA SER A 122 9.94 -6.39 3.98
C SER A 122 9.89 -6.26 5.51
N ASN A 123 9.22 -7.20 6.19
CA ASN A 123 9.14 -7.25 7.65
C ASN A 123 10.21 -8.17 8.30
N LEU A 124 11.07 -8.81 7.49
CA LEU A 124 12.14 -9.66 8.00
C LEU A 124 13.39 -8.84 8.36
N PRO A 125 14.17 -9.26 9.37
CA PRO A 125 15.50 -8.72 9.63
C PRO A 125 16.39 -8.87 8.39
N LYS A 126 17.27 -7.89 8.15
CA LYS A 126 18.14 -7.85 6.96
C LYS A 126 19.01 -9.10 6.83
N GLU A 127 19.40 -9.70 7.95
CA GLU A 127 20.21 -10.92 8.01
C GLU A 127 19.46 -12.15 7.51
N SER A 128 18.12 -12.11 7.52
CA SER A 128 17.25 -13.19 7.04
C SER A 128 16.86 -13.05 5.58
N LEU A 129 17.16 -11.90 4.96
CA LEU A 129 16.89 -11.64 3.56
C LEU A 129 17.95 -12.27 2.66
N LYS A 130 17.50 -12.84 1.55
CA LYS A 130 18.36 -13.27 0.46
C LYS A 130 18.55 -12.11 -0.52
N GLU A 131 19.65 -12.11 -1.26
CA GLU A 131 19.91 -11.10 -2.29
C GLU A 131 18.82 -11.04 -3.37
N SER A 132 18.16 -12.17 -3.64
CA SER A 132 17.04 -12.27 -4.58
C SER A 132 15.70 -11.79 -4.03
N ASP A 133 15.62 -11.46 -2.75
CA ASP A 133 14.35 -11.10 -2.10
C ASP A 133 13.95 -9.67 -2.45
N VAL A 134 12.78 -9.54 -3.09
CA VAL A 134 12.16 -8.25 -3.38
C VAL A 134 11.46 -7.72 -2.14
N THR A 135 11.79 -6.49 -1.74
CA THR A 135 11.19 -5.75 -0.62
C THR A 135 10.65 -4.39 -1.07
N TRP A 136 9.81 -3.75 -0.27
CA TRP A 136 9.32 -2.40 -0.55
C TRP A 136 10.46 -1.38 -0.68
N ASP A 137 11.53 -1.52 0.10
CA ASP A 137 12.73 -0.70 -0.02
C ASP A 137 13.41 -0.85 -1.40
N SER A 138 13.42 -2.06 -1.96
CA SER A 138 13.98 -2.31 -3.29
C SER A 138 13.10 -1.74 -4.42
N ILE A 139 11.77 -1.75 -4.24
CA ILE A 139 10.79 -1.28 -5.23
C ILE A 139 10.70 0.24 -5.22
N MET A 140 10.44 0.82 -4.04
CA MET A 140 10.14 2.24 -3.85
C MET A 140 11.40 3.09 -3.67
N GLY A 141 12.56 2.46 -3.40
CA GLY A 141 13.72 3.14 -2.85
C GLY A 141 13.70 3.11 -1.33
N THR A 142 14.72 3.66 -0.69
CA THR A 142 14.90 3.60 0.77
C THR A 142 13.64 4.01 1.54
N THR A 143 13.47 3.47 2.73
CA THR A 143 12.26 3.61 3.57
C THR A 143 11.88 5.08 3.85
N ASP A 144 12.86 5.99 3.84
CA ASP A 144 12.68 7.45 3.96
C ASP A 144 11.71 8.03 2.93
N THR A 145 11.55 7.36 1.77
CA THR A 145 10.77 7.87 0.65
C THR A 145 9.25 7.70 0.82
N TYR A 146 8.80 6.78 1.68
CA TYR A 146 7.37 6.46 1.87
C TYR A 146 6.90 6.41 3.34
N ASN A 147 7.84 6.39 4.31
CA ASN A 147 7.54 6.57 5.74
C ASN A 147 7.30 8.03 6.15
N ASN A 148 6.52 8.80 5.37
CA ASN A 148 6.10 10.15 5.76
C ASN A 148 5.07 10.16 6.93
N LYS A 149 4.90 9.01 7.61
CA LYS A 149 4.21 8.83 8.89
C LYS A 149 5.14 8.21 9.94
N GLY A 150 6.31 8.81 10.16
CA GLY A 150 6.95 8.85 11.48
C GLY A 150 7.28 7.53 12.19
N PHE A 151 7.43 6.40 11.50
CA PHE A 151 8.02 5.22 12.14
C PHE A 151 9.54 5.29 12.03
N ASN A 152 10.16 5.85 13.06
CA ASN A 152 11.61 5.87 13.24
C ASN A 152 11.97 4.70 14.16
N PRO A 153 12.41 3.52 13.64
CA PRO A 153 12.72 2.36 14.49
C PRO A 153 13.96 2.55 15.39
N GLY A 154 14.59 3.73 15.38
CA GLY A 154 15.80 4.05 16.12
C GLY A 154 15.63 4.97 17.33
N GLU A 155 14.43 5.43 17.69
CA GLU A 155 14.22 6.31 18.84
C GLU A 155 13.24 5.71 19.85
N GLY A 156 13.79 5.22 20.98
CA GLY A 156 13.04 5.16 22.24
C GLY A 156 12.76 3.79 22.85
N ALA A 157 13.73 2.85 22.87
CA ALA A 157 13.88 2.04 24.08
C ALA A 157 14.61 2.91 25.09
N VAL A 158 13.87 3.76 25.81
CA VAL A 158 14.38 4.37 27.03
C VAL A 158 14.35 3.26 28.07
N ASP A 159 15.54 2.83 28.47
CA ASP A 159 15.75 1.94 29.61
C ASP A 159 15.16 2.65 30.85
N ASP A 160 14.00 2.19 31.32
CA ASP A 160 13.42 2.57 32.61
C ASP A 160 14.22 1.88 33.74
N ASP A 161 15.50 2.21 33.84
CA ASP A 161 16.36 1.95 34.99
C ASP A 161 16.64 3.29 35.68
N ASP A 162 15.69 3.79 36.48
CA ASP A 162 15.99 4.77 37.52
C ASP A 162 15.33 4.36 38.84
N ASP A 163 16.06 3.51 39.55
CA ASP A 163 15.97 3.34 40.99
C ASP A 163 16.27 4.67 41.69
N SER A 164 15.23 5.42 42.07
CA SER A 164 15.36 6.43 43.11
C SER A 164 14.28 6.33 44.19
N VAL A 165 14.72 5.72 45.28
CA VAL A 165 14.05 5.62 46.57
C VAL A 165 14.08 7.00 47.23
N GLY A 166 12.91 7.59 47.51
CA GLY A 166 12.80 8.90 48.14
C GLY A 166 11.61 9.01 49.10
N SER A 167 11.77 8.46 50.31
CA SER A 167 10.90 8.71 51.47
C SER A 167 10.91 10.19 51.88
N GLY A 168 9.75 10.79 52.19
CA GLY A 168 9.69 12.12 52.81
C GLY A 168 8.27 12.68 52.91
N GLY A 169 7.71 12.66 54.12
CA GLY A 169 6.31 12.97 54.37
C GLY A 169 5.97 14.42 54.73
N GLY A 170 4.68 14.59 55.02
CA GLY A 170 4.16 15.58 55.97
C GLY A 170 3.58 16.86 55.38
N GLY A 171 2.35 17.18 55.79
CA GLY A 171 1.95 18.57 55.99
C GLY A 171 0.68 19.03 55.30
N ILE A 172 -0.44 18.87 56.03
CA ILE A 172 -1.55 19.81 56.18
C ILE A 172 -1.43 21.15 55.44
N TYR A 173 -2.47 21.56 54.70
CA TYR A 173 -3.13 22.86 54.85
C TYR A 173 -4.55 22.76 54.29
N ALA A 174 -5.50 23.08 55.17
CA ALA A 174 -6.86 23.44 54.83
C ALA A 174 -6.86 24.86 54.26
N ASP A 175 -7.69 25.13 53.26
CA ASP A 175 -8.55 26.32 53.25
C ASP A 175 -9.58 26.24 52.10
N LEU A 176 -10.80 26.64 52.47
CA LEU A 176 -12.06 26.82 51.71
C LEU A 176 -12.99 25.60 51.53
#